data_AF-A0A498D6P2-F1
#
_entry.id   AF-A0A498D6P2-F1
#
_cell.length_a   1.000
_cell.length_b   1.000
_cell.length_c   1.000
_cell.angle_alpha   90.00
_cell.angle_beta   90.00
_cell.angle_gamma   90.00
#
_symmetry.space_group_name_H-M   'P 1'
#
loop_
_entity.id
_entity.type
_entity.pdbx_description
1 polymer ?
#
loop_
_entity_poly.entity_id
_entity_poly.type
_entity_poly.pdbx_seq_one_letter_code
_entity_poly.pdbx_strand_id
1 'polypeptide(L)' 'MRVKFKFTDGLQATVENFSDLPRERSEDDLFDVFQAIKDNNSPIIINDDRSGKTLNRNGKELVSVELLLD' A
#
# COMPACT_ATOMS: atom_id res chain seq x y z
N MET A 1 -13.61 -5.02 -0.18
CA MET A 1 -12.27 -5.17 -0.79
C MET A 1 -11.24 -4.56 0.13
N ARG A 2 -10.16 -5.29 0.45
CA ARG A 2 -9.05 -4.82 1.29
C ARG A 2 -7.72 -5.09 0.59
N VAL A 3 -6.68 -4.32 0.89
CA VAL A 3 -5.33 -4.57 0.37
C VAL A 3 -4.39 -4.93 1.49
N LYS A 4 -3.61 -5.99 1.28
CA LYS A 4 -2.56 -6.38 2.20
C LYS A 4 -1.20 -6.15 1.59
N PHE A 5 -0.42 -5.27 2.21
CA PHE A 5 0.98 -5.00 1.88
C PHE A 5 1.89 -5.94 2.67
N LYS A 6 2.92 -6.50 2.01
CA LYS A 6 3.99 -7.25 2.65
C LYS A 6 5.33 -6.58 2.39
N PHE A 7 6.11 -6.38 3.45
CA PHE A 7 7.39 -5.69 3.39
C PHE A 7 8.58 -6.64 3.58
N THR A 8 9.78 -6.19 3.23
CA THR A 8 11.03 -6.97 3.27
C THR A 8 11.44 -7.40 4.68
N ASP A 9 11.01 -6.68 5.71
CA ASP A 9 11.21 -7.01 7.13
C ASP A 9 10.22 -8.08 7.65
N GLY A 10 9.32 -8.58 6.80
CA GLY A 10 8.26 -9.51 7.16
C GLY A 10 7.01 -8.85 7.74
N LEU A 11 7.01 -7.52 7.92
CA LEU A 11 5.83 -6.79 8.38
C LEU A 11 4.73 -6.83 7.33
N GLN A 12 3.49 -6.93 7.80
CA GLN A 12 2.31 -6.95 6.96
C GLN A 12 1.32 -5.90 7.46
N ALA A 13 0.77 -5.13 6.53
CA ALA A 13 -0.23 -4.10 6.83
C ALA A 13 -1.45 -4.34 5.95
N THR A 14 -2.64 -4.32 6.55
CA THR A 14 -3.90 -4.43 5.80
C THR A 14 -4.62 -3.11 5.85
N VAL A 15 -4.92 -2.54 4.68
CA VAL A 15 -5.75 -1.34 4.56
C VAL A 15 -7.16 -1.74 4.18
N GLU A 16 -8.13 -1.22 4.94
CA GLU A 16 -9.55 -1.43 4.69
C GLU A 16 -10.13 -0.39 3.71
N ASN A 17 -9.45 0.76 3.54
CA ASN A 17 -9.91 1.87 2.73
C ASN A 17 -8.85 2.28 1.69
N PHE A 18 -9.19 2.15 0.40
CA PHE A 18 -8.31 2.55 -0.72
C PHE A 18 -8.16 4.06 -0.87
N SER A 19 -8.99 4.82 -0.14
CA SER A 19 -8.99 6.29 -0.17
C SER A 19 -7.67 6.91 0.31
N ASP A 20 -6.86 6.16 1.07
CA ASP A 20 -5.59 6.60 1.64
C ASP A 20 -4.38 6.34 0.73
N LEU A 21 -4.56 5.64 -0.39
CA LEU A 21 -3.49 5.45 -1.35
C LEU A 21 -3.31 6.71 -2.20
N PRO A 22 -2.07 7.12 -2.52
CA PRO A 22 -1.83 8.28 -3.35
C PRO A 22 -2.55 8.12 -4.69
N ARG A 23 -3.56 8.98 -4.91
CA ARG A 23 -4.28 9.09 -6.17
C ARG A 23 -3.39 9.81 -7.19
N GLU A 24 -2.36 9.11 -7.67
CA GLU A 24 -1.78 9.43 -8.96
C GLU A 24 -2.95 9.38 -9.95
N ARG A 25 -3.23 10.52 -10.61
CA ARG A 25 -4.44 10.76 -11.43
C ARG A 25 -4.39 9.98 -12.75
N SER A 26 -4.29 8.67 -12.68
CA SER A 26 -4.59 7.84 -13.82
C SER A 26 -5.67 6.86 -13.44
N GLU A 27 -6.65 6.71 -14.32
CA GLU A 27 -7.63 5.62 -14.30
C GLU A 27 -6.98 4.26 -14.62
N ASP A 28 -5.65 4.21 -14.62
CA ASP A 28 -4.83 3.04 -14.91
C ASP A 28 -4.82 2.06 -13.72
N ASP A 29 -4.70 0.80 -14.09
CA ASP A 29 -4.82 -0.39 -13.28
C ASP A 29 -4.20 -0.25 -11.86
N LEU A 30 -4.86 -0.80 -10.83
CA LEU A 30 -4.28 -0.88 -9.48
C LEU A 30 -2.89 -1.51 -9.51
N PHE A 31 -2.67 -2.42 -10.47
CA PHE A 31 -1.36 -2.98 -10.74
C PHE A 31 -0.31 -1.91 -11.08
N ASP A 32 -0.62 -1.00 -11.99
CA ASP A 32 0.29 0.07 -12.43
C ASP A 32 0.60 1.04 -11.29
N VAL A 33 -0.37 1.31 -10.42
CA VAL A 33 -0.15 2.11 -9.20
C VAL A 33 0.88 1.45 -8.29
N PHE A 34 0.74 0.16 -8.00
CA PHE A 34 1.70 -0.55 -7.14
C PHE A 34 3.08 -0.70 -7.80
N GLN A 35 3.11 -0.88 -9.12
CA GLN A 35 4.34 -0.92 -9.90
C GLN A 35 5.06 0.44 -9.84
N ALA A 36 4.34 1.54 -10.05
CA ALA A 36 4.88 2.90 -9.96
C ALA A 36 5.39 3.22 -8.54
N ILE A 37 4.69 2.78 -7.49
CA ILE A 37 5.17 2.92 -6.11
C ILE A 37 6.54 2.25 -5.95
N LYS A 38 6.71 1.05 -6.50
CA LYS A 38 7.97 0.30 -6.41
C LYS A 38 9.09 0.94 -7.22
N ASP A 39 8.81 1.29 -8.48
CA ASP A 39 9.80 1.85 -9.42
C ASP A 39 10.29 3.23 -8.98
N ASN A 40 9.37 4.08 -8.51
CA ASN A 40 9.70 5.43 -8.02
C ASN A 40 10.16 5.46 -6.56
N ASN A 41 10.16 4.31 -5.87
CA ASN A 41 10.41 4.23 -4.43
C ASN A 41 9.52 5.20 -3.63
N SER A 42 8.26 5.33 -4.03
CA SER A 42 7.32 6.27 -3.43
C SER A 42 7.04 5.92 -1.96
N PRO A 43 6.76 6.92 -1.12
CA PRO A 43 6.36 6.67 0.26
C PRO A 43 5.01 5.94 0.32
N ILE A 44 4.92 4.97 1.22
CA ILE A 44 3.71 4.22 1.57
C ILE A 44 3.39 4.58 3.02
N ILE A 45 2.33 5.37 3.20
CA ILE A 45 1.86 5.83 4.50
C ILE A 45 0.53 5.15 4.77
N ILE A 46 0.48 4.34 5.84
CA ILE A 46 -0.73 3.63 6.25
C ILE A 46 -1.08 4.09 7.66
N ASN A 47 -2.26 4.70 7.81
CA ASN A 47 -2.79 5.09 9.11
C ASN A 47 -3.69 3.98 9.64
N ASP A 48 -3.40 3.50 10.85
CA ASP A 48 -4.28 2.59 11.56
C ASP A 48 -5.16 3.40 12.53
N ASP A 49 -6.39 3.65 12.11
CA ASP A 49 -7.39 4.40 12.89
C ASP A 49 -7.71 3.74 14.24
N ARG A 50 -7.48 2.43 14.40
CA ARG A 50 -7.77 1.71 15.64
C ARG A 50 -6.65 1.84 16.67
N SER A 51 -5.40 1.83 16.23
CA SER A 51 -4.25 1.97 17.13
C SER A 51 -3.67 3.39 17.19
N GLY A 52 -4.12 4.30 16.33
CA GLY A 52 -3.59 5.65 16.18
C GLY A 52 -2.15 5.67 15.67
N LYS A 53 -1.67 4.56 15.11
CA LYS A 53 -0.29 4.43 14.63
C LYS A 53 -0.23 4.70 13.13
N THR A 54 0.81 5.43 12.73
CA THR A 54 1.17 5.58 11.32
C THR A 54 2.32 4.64 10.99
N LEU A 55 2.10 3.75 10.03
CA LEU A 55 3.15 2.98 9.41
C LEU A 55 3.71 3.76 8.22
N ASN A 56 5.01 4.03 8.26
CA ASN A 56 5.73 4.67 7.17
C ASN A 56 6.72 3.66 6.57
N ARG A 57 6.60 3.43 5.26
CA ARG A 57 7.40 2.52 4.44
C ARG A 57 7.68 3.17 3.10
N ASN A 58 8.56 2.58 2.31
CA ASN A 58 8.81 2.99 0.93
C ASN A 58 8.58 1.86 -0.07
N GLY A 59 8.50 2.21 -1.35
CA GLY A 59 8.29 1.26 -2.44
C GLY A 59 9.36 0.18 -2.57
N LYS A 60 10.63 0.46 -2.20
CA LYS A 60 11.70 -0.57 -2.22
C LYS A 60 11.50 -1.64 -1.15
N GLU A 61 10.85 -1.31 -0.04
CA GLU A 61 10.49 -2.26 0.99
C GLU A 61 9.29 -3.12 0.60
N LEU A 62 8.52 -2.76 -0.44
CA LEU A 62 7.33 -3.48 -0.86
C LEU A 62 7.69 -4.77 -1.62
N VAL A 63 7.33 -5.91 -1.04
CA VAL A 63 7.57 -7.25 -1.61
C VAL A 63 6.39 -7.67 -2.48
N SER A 64 5.18 -7.62 -1.92
CA SER A 64 3.95 -8.05 -2.60
C SER A 64 2.73 -7.31 -2.07
N VAL A 65 1.69 -7.29 -2.90
CA VAL A 65 0.37 -6.76 -2.57
C VAL A 65 -0.66 -7.85 -2.83
N GLU A 66 -1.58 -8.08 -1.89
CA GLU A 66 -2.68 -9.04 -2.03
C GLU A 66 -4.03 -8.31 -1.95
N LEU A 67 -4.90 -8.53 -2.94
CA LEU A 67 -6.28 -8.06 -2.94
C LEU A 67 -7.17 -9.09 -2.23
N LEU A 68 -7.87 -8.66 -1.19
CA LEU A 68 -8.82 -9.47 -0.43
C LEU A 68 -10.24 -9.10 -0.89
N LEU A 69 -10.88 -10.08 -1.54
CA LEU A 69 -12.23 -10.02 -2.12
C LEU A 69 -13.19 -10.87 -1.28
N ASP A 70 -13.38 -10.48 -0.03
CA ASP A 70 -14.46 -10.97 0.81
C ASP A 70 -15.80 -10.29 0.50
#